data_AF-A0A2V6LFL4-F1
#
_entry.id   AF-A0A2V6LFL4-F1
#
_cell.length_a   1.000
_cell.length_b   1.000
_cell.length_c   1.000
_cell.angle_alpha   90.00
_cell.angle_beta   90.00
_cell.angle_gamma   90.00
#
_symmetry.space_group_name_H-M   'P 1'
#
loop_
_entity.id
_entity.type
_entity.pdbx_description
1 polymer ?
#
loop_
_entity_poly.entity_id
_entity_poly.type
_entity_poly.pdbx_seq_one_letter_code
_entity_poly.pdbx_strand_id
1 'polypeptide(L)' 'MHTTLDHEKLDVYQQSRASTSIPLNIAEGNGRFTSADRCHFFDNARGFALECAACLDVMIAKQFVERDDIQ' A
#
# COMPACT_ATOMS: atom_id res chain seq x y z
N MET A 1 6.08 25.55 15.00
CA MET A 1 6.78 24.71 14.00
C MET A 1 6.48 23.23 14.28
N HIS A 2 5.19 22.86 14.34
CA HIS A 2 4.72 21.57 14.91
C HIS A 2 3.62 20.94 14.04
N THR A 3 3.80 20.94 12.72
CA THR A 3 2.81 20.40 11.77
C THR A 3 3.40 19.35 10.82
N THR A 4 4.71 19.08 10.88
CA THR A 4 5.37 18.10 10.00
C THR A 4 5.26 16.66 10.50
N LEU A 5 5.09 16.46 11.81
CA LEU A 5 5.05 15.12 12.43
C LEU A 5 3.70 14.39 12.26
N ASP A 6 2.60 15.13 12.02
CA ASP A 6 1.26 14.52 11.89
C ASP A 6 1.02 13.91 10.50
N HIS A 7 1.59 14.52 9.45
CA HIS A 7 1.55 13.96 8.09
C HIS A 7 2.38 12.67 7.97
N GLU A 8 3.52 12.62 8.67
CA GLU A 8 4.43 11.47 8.69
C GLU A 8 3.78 10.22 9.31
N LYS A 9 3.01 10.39 10.40
CA LYS A 9 2.23 9.29 11.00
C LYS A 9 1.06 8.85 10.13
N LEU A 10 0.46 9.77 9.37
CA LEU A 10 -0.67 9.44 8.50
C LEU A 10 -0.21 8.58 7.32
N ASP A 11 0.91 8.92 6.68
CA ASP A 11 1.46 8.16 5.55
C ASP A 11 1.87 6.74 5.95
N VAL A 12 2.57 6.59 7.09
CA VAL A 12 2.95 5.27 7.63
C VAL A 12 1.72 4.43 8.04
N TYR A 13 0.69 5.08 8.57
CA TYR A 13 -0.56 4.41 8.94
C TYR A 13 -1.35 3.93 7.71
N GLN A 14 -1.44 4.74 6.65
CA GLN A 14 -2.06 4.32 5.39
C GLN A 14 -1.29 3.16 4.76
N GLN A 15 0.03 3.17 4.78
CA GLN A 15 0.86 2.08 4.27
C GLN A 15 0.65 0.75 5.01
N SER A 16 0.51 0.80 6.34
CA SER A 16 0.23 -0.40 7.15
C SER A 16 -1.16 -0.99 6.84
N ARG A 17 -2.14 -0.13 6.53
CA ARG A 17 -3.49 -0.56 6.15
C ARG A 17 -3.58 -1.04 4.70
N ALA A 18 -2.88 -0.38 3.77
CA ALA A 18 -2.81 -0.76 2.37
C ALA A 18 -2.09 -2.11 2.20
N SER A 19 -0.92 -2.28 2.84
CA SER A 19 -0.18 -3.55 2.83
C SER A 19 -0.99 -4.73 3.37
N THR A 20 -1.79 -4.51 4.42
CA THR A 20 -2.71 -5.54 4.95
C THR A 20 -3.91 -5.79 4.01
N SER A 21 -4.36 -4.79 3.26
CA SER A 21 -5.50 -4.92 2.33
C SER A 21 -5.16 -5.69 1.05
N ILE A 22 -3.89 -5.69 0.61
CA ILE A 22 -3.44 -6.44 -0.58
C ILE A 22 -3.74 -7.95 -0.46
N PRO A 23 -3.23 -8.69 0.56
CA PRO A 23 -3.50 -10.12 0.68
C PRO A 23 -4.98 -10.43 0.92
N LEU A 24 -5.71 -9.54 1.61
CA LEU A 24 -7.15 -9.68 1.82
C LEU A 24 -7.92 -9.62 0.50
N ASN A 25 -7.64 -8.65 -0.36
CA ASN A 25 -8.28 -8.55 -1.68
C ASN A 25 -7.91 -9.74 -2.57
N ILE A 26 -6.67 -10.24 -2.50
CA ILE A 26 -6.27 -11.46 -3.23
C ILE A 26 -7.07 -12.67 -2.74
N ALA A 27 -7.16 -12.88 -1.43
CA ALA A 27 -7.91 -13.99 -0.85
C ALA A 27 -9.41 -13.90 -1.19
N GLU A 28 -9.98 -12.71 -1.06
CA GLU A 28 -11.39 -12.45 -1.33
C GLU A 28 -11.74 -12.59 -2.82
N GLY A 29 -10.85 -12.10 -3.70
CA GLY A 29 -10.91 -12.32 -5.13
C GLY A 29 -10.95 -13.80 -5.45
N ASN A 30 -10.03 -14.62 -4.93
CA ASN A 30 -10.05 -16.06 -5.16
C ASN A 30 -11.33 -16.77 -4.68
N GLY A 31 -12.09 -16.17 -3.75
CA GLY A 31 -13.39 -16.67 -3.31
C GLY A 31 -14.57 -16.29 -4.20
N ARG A 32 -14.40 -15.45 -5.23
CA ARG A 32 -15.51 -15.03 -6.12
C ARG A 32 -15.80 -16.05 -7.21
N PHE A 33 -17.08 -16.17 -7.57
CA PHE A 33 -17.58 -17.18 -8.51
C PHE A 33 -17.29 -16.82 -9.97
N THR A 34 -17.40 -15.54 -10.34
CA THR A 34 -17.21 -15.08 -11.73
C THR A 34 -15.85 -14.44 -11.94
N SER A 35 -15.32 -14.50 -13.17
CA SER A 35 -14.07 -13.84 -13.52
C SER A 35 -14.14 -12.32 -13.41
N ALA A 36 -15.30 -11.72 -13.72
CA ALA A 36 -15.51 -10.28 -13.61
C ALA A 36 -15.39 -9.82 -12.15
N ASP A 37 -16.06 -10.52 -11.22
CA ASP A 37 -15.96 -10.20 -9.80
C ASP A 37 -14.55 -10.38 -9.28
N ARG A 38 -13.84 -11.45 -9.70
CA ARG A 38 -12.43 -11.68 -9.36
C ARG A 38 -11.53 -10.52 -9.79
N CYS A 39 -11.74 -10.02 -11.00
CA CYS A 39 -10.90 -8.98 -11.60
C CYS A 39 -10.92 -7.70 -10.76
N HIS A 40 -12.09 -7.30 -10.27
CA HIS A 40 -12.23 -6.10 -9.42
C HIS A 40 -11.38 -6.17 -8.14
N PHE A 41 -11.36 -7.31 -7.47
CA PHE A 41 -10.53 -7.48 -6.27
C PHE A 41 -9.03 -7.46 -6.60
N PHE A 42 -8.63 -8.06 -7.72
CA PHE A 42 -7.22 -8.03 -8.14
C PHE A 42 -6.77 -6.65 -8.63
N ASP A 43 -7.65 -5.90 -9.27
CA ASP A 43 -7.40 -4.50 -9.63
C ASP A 43 -7.19 -3.63 -8.39
N ASN A 44 -8.01 -3.83 -7.35
CA ASN A 44 -7.83 -3.14 -6.07
C ASN A 44 -6.52 -3.54 -5.38
N ALA A 45 -6.21 -4.84 -5.32
CA ALA A 45 -4.94 -5.32 -4.74
C ALA A 45 -3.73 -4.71 -5.47
N ARG A 46 -3.80 -4.59 -6.81
CA ARG A 46 -2.76 -3.93 -7.61
C ARG A 46 -2.67 -2.43 -7.30
N GLY A 47 -3.81 -1.74 -7.19
CA GLY A 47 -3.86 -0.32 -6.81
C GLY A 47 -3.17 -0.06 -5.48
N PHE A 48 -3.50 -0.85 -4.44
CA PHE A 48 -2.88 -0.72 -3.13
C PHE A 48 -1.38 -1.04 -3.14
N ALA A 49 -0.94 -2.01 -3.95
CA ALA A 49 0.48 -2.30 -4.10
C ALA A 49 1.26 -1.12 -4.72
N LEU A 50 0.68 -0.45 -5.72
CA LEU A 50 1.28 0.72 -6.36
C LEU A 50 1.33 1.92 -5.41
N GLU A 51 0.29 2.13 -4.60
CA GLU A 51 0.30 3.17 -3.57
C GLU A 51 1.40 2.93 -2.53
N CYS A 52 1.54 1.69 -2.04
CA CYS A 52 2.63 1.32 -1.14
C CYS A 52 4.02 1.57 -1.77
N ALA A 53 4.21 1.22 -3.04
CA ALA A 53 5.46 1.45 -3.76
C ALA A 53 5.75 2.97 -3.89
N ALA A 54 4.75 3.75 -4.27
CA ALA A 54 4.90 5.21 -4.38
C ALA A 54 5.21 5.87 -3.03
N CYS A 55 4.59 5.40 -1.93
CA CYS A 55 4.91 5.89 -0.59
C CYS A 55 6.35 5.53 -0.18
N LEU A 56 6.83 4.32 -0.48
CA LEU A 56 8.23 3.93 -0.28
C LEU A 56 9.18 4.85 -1.07
N ASP A 57 8.89 5.11 -2.34
CA ASP A 57 9.69 6.02 -3.17
C ASP A 57 9.77 7.43 -2.56
N VAL A 58 8.66 7.95 -2.03
CA VAL A 58 8.61 9.24 -1.32
C VAL A 58 9.43 9.20 -0.03
N MET A 59 9.38 8.11 0.74
CA MET A 59 10.16 7.97 1.96
C MET A 59 11.67 7.90 1.69
N ILE A 60 12.10 7.19 0.64
CA ILE A 60 13.50 7.19 0.18
C ILE A 60 13.91 8.60 -0.26
N ALA A 61 13.09 9.27 -1.07
CA ALA A 61 13.38 10.62 -1.57
C ALA A 61 13.50 11.65 -0.43
N LYS A 62 12.79 11.44 0.67
CA LYS A 62 12.87 12.25 1.90
C LYS A 62 13.97 11.79 2.87
N GLN A 63 14.73 10.75 2.52
CA GLN A 63 15.78 10.14 3.35
C GLN A 63 15.28 9.62 4.71
N PHE A 64 14.02 9.19 4.77
CA PHE A 64 13.46 8.54 5.96
C PHE A 64 13.82 7.05 6.06
N VAL A 65 14.16 6.44 4.92
CA VAL A 65 14.50 5.02 4.79
C VAL A 65 15.61 4.92 3.75
N GLU A 66 16.62 4.08 3.96
CA GLU A 66 17.66 3.86 2.95
C GLU A 66 17.20 2.84 1.92
N ARG A 67 17.76 2.91 0.70
CA ARG A 67 17.35 2.02 -0.39
C ARG A 67 17.62 0.55 -0.08
N ASP A 68 18.64 0.29 0.74
CA ASP A 68 19.06 -1.05 1.17
C ASP A 68 18.06 -1.67 2.18
N ASP A 69 17.21 -0.86 2.83
CA ASP A 69 16.19 -1.34 3.77
C ASP A 69 14.95 -1.92 3.07
N ILE A 70 14.82 -1.76 1.75
CA ILE A 70 13.62 -2.11 0.96
C ILE A 70 13.84 -3.41 0.16
N GLN A 71 14.96 -4.11 0.37
CA GLN A 71 15.36 -5.31 -0.37
C GLN A 71 14.90 -6.63 0.26
#